data_AF-A0A7X9IN77-F1
#
_entry.id   AF-A0A7X9IN77-F1
#
_cell.length_a   1.000
_cell.length_b   1.000
_cell.length_c   1.000
_cell.angle_alpha   90.00
_cell.angle_beta   90.00
_cell.angle_gamma   90.00
#
_symmetry.space_group_name_H-M   'P 1'
#
loop_
_entity.id
_entity.type
_entity.pdbx_description
1 polymer ?
#
loop_
_entity_poly.entity_id
_entity_poly.type
_entity_poly.pdbx_seq_one_letter_code
_entity_poly.pdbx_strand_id
1 'polypeptide(L)'
;MPAILTPVKTREDILFEDSLRPEKFEDFIGQETIKANLKIFIQAAKKRNENLDHVLLYGPPGLGKTSLAYLVARELGVGIKPTAGPVIEKAGDLSAILTSLQDKELLFIDEIHRLHPS
;
A
#
# COMPACT_ATOMS: atom_id res chain seq x y z
N MET A 1 8.46 17.99 32.95
CA MET A 1 9.04 18.63 31.75
C MET A 1 8.31 18.05 30.55
N PRO A 2 7.51 18.81 29.78
CA PRO A 2 6.91 18.27 28.57
C PRO A 2 7.96 18.24 27.45
N ALA A 3 7.95 17.18 26.63
CA ALA A 3 8.77 17.08 25.43
C ALA A 3 8.20 18.02 24.35
N ILE A 4 8.94 19.07 23.97
CA ILE A 4 8.51 20.11 23.01
C ILE A 4 9.31 20.02 21.69
N LEU A 5 9.70 18.84 21.21
CA LEU A 5 10.56 18.77 20.01
C LEU A 5 10.18 17.66 19.01
N THR A 6 8.89 17.36 18.85
CA THR A 6 8.44 16.62 17.67
C THR A 6 7.86 17.63 16.68
N PRO A 7 8.49 17.87 15.51
CA PRO A 7 7.91 18.72 14.49
C PRO A 7 6.58 18.11 14.05
N VAL A 8 5.49 18.88 14.18
CA VAL A 8 4.21 18.51 13.58
C VAL A 8 4.36 18.71 12.08
N LYS A 9 4.25 17.63 11.28
CA LYS A 9 4.30 17.72 9.82
C LYS A 9 3.24 18.69 9.32
N THR A 10 3.66 19.67 8.53
CA THR A 10 2.75 20.61 7.89
C THR A 10 2.08 19.97 6.67
N ARG A 11 0.99 20.57 6.19
CA ARG A 11 0.34 20.13 4.95
C ARG A 11 1.30 20.20 3.74
N GLU A 12 2.18 21.19 3.73
CA GLU A 12 3.19 21.37 2.68
C GLU A 12 4.22 20.24 2.71
N ASP A 13 4.65 19.80 3.90
CA ASP A 13 5.56 18.65 4.06
C ASP A 13 4.91 17.36 3.53
N ILE A 14 3.63 17.14 3.80
CA ILE A 14 2.90 15.95 3.34
C ILE A 14 2.80 15.94 1.81
N LEU A 15 2.42 17.07 1.22
CA LEU A 15 2.31 17.22 -0.24
C LEU A 15 3.67 17.04 -0.91
N PHE A 16 4.73 17.56 -0.31
CA PHE A 16 6.09 17.40 -0.80
C PHE A 16 6.55 15.93 -0.74
N GLU A 17 6.34 15.24 0.38
CA GLU A 17 6.65 13.81 0.51
C GLU A 17 5.88 12.94 -0.48
N ASP A 18 4.60 13.23 -0.71
CA ASP A 18 3.80 12.52 -1.72
C ASP A 18 4.36 12.73 -3.13
N SER A 19 4.84 13.94 -3.45
CA SER A 19 5.47 14.25 -4.75
C SER A 19 6.81 13.53 -4.97
N LEU A 20 7.47 13.08 -3.90
CA LEU A 20 8.72 12.32 -3.97
C LEU A 20 8.49 10.82 -4.20
N ARG A 21 7.25 10.32 -4.07
CA ARG A 21 6.98 8.90 -4.31
C ARG A 21 7.07 8.61 -5.81
N PRO A 22 7.73 7.51 -6.21
CA PRO A 22 7.81 7.11 -7.61
C PRO A 22 6.42 6.84 -8.17
N GLU A 23 6.18 7.33 -9.39
CA GLU A 23 4.91 7.11 -10.10
C GLU A 23 4.95 5.87 -10.99
N LYS A 24 6.15 5.43 -11.40
CA LYS A 24 6.39 4.25 -12.22
C LYS A 24 7.38 3.30 -11.56
N PHE A 25 7.30 2.01 -11.93
CA PHE A 25 8.25 0.99 -11.45
C PHE A 25 9.70 1.31 -11.83
N GLU A 26 9.90 2.01 -12.96
CA GLU A 26 11.21 2.45 -13.43
C GLU A 26 11.82 3.52 -12.52
N ASP A 27 10.99 4.33 -11.86
CA ASP A 27 11.41 5.38 -10.93
C ASP A 27 11.72 4.82 -9.53
N PHE A 28 11.27 3.60 -9.24
CA PHE A 28 11.55 2.93 -7.96
C PHE A 28 12.95 2.33 -7.96
N ILE A 29 13.89 3.03 -7.31
CA ILE A 29 15.31 2.64 -7.27
C ILE A 29 15.52 1.40 -6.38
N GLY A 30 16.22 0.39 -6.93
CA GLY A 30 16.54 -0.86 -6.24
C GLY A 30 15.37 -1.84 -6.18
N GLN A 31 15.51 -2.86 -5.31
CA GLN A 31 14.55 -3.96 -5.16
C GLN A 31 14.24 -4.71 -6.48
N GLU A 32 15.24 -4.88 -7.35
CA GLU A 32 15.06 -5.43 -8.71
C GLU A 32 14.32 -6.78 -8.73
N THR A 33 14.65 -7.68 -7.80
CA THR A 33 13.97 -8.99 -7.69
C THR A 33 12.48 -8.84 -7.36
N ILE A 34 12.13 -7.93 -6.43
CA ILE A 34 10.73 -7.68 -6.04
C ILE A 34 9.98 -7.04 -7.22
N LYS A 35 10.59 -6.04 -7.88
CA LYS A 35 10.01 -5.41 -9.07
C LYS A 35 9.75 -6.43 -10.18
N ALA A 36 10.72 -7.30 -10.47
CA ALA A 36 10.58 -8.34 -11.50
C ALA A 36 9.44 -9.31 -11.18
N ASN A 37 9.35 -9.80 -9.94
CA ASN A 37 8.28 -10.70 -9.51
C ASN A 37 6.91 -10.03 -9.59
N LEU A 38 6.77 -8.81 -9.07
CA LEU A 38 5.52 -8.05 -9.15
C LEU A 38 5.09 -7.81 -10.59
N LYS A 39 6.02 -7.44 -11.48
CA LYS A 39 5.72 -7.27 -12.91
C LYS A 39 5.17 -8.56 -13.53
N ILE A 40 5.72 -9.73 -13.19
CA ILE A 40 5.20 -11.02 -13.68
C ILE A 40 3.76 -11.25 -13.20
N PHE A 41 3.47 -11.07 -11.91
CA PHE A 41 2.13 -11.29 -11.36
C PHE A 41 1.10 -10.30 -11.93
N ILE A 42 1.47 -9.03 -12.05
CA ILE A 42 0.60 -8.00 -12.63
C ILE A 42 0.29 -8.32 -14.10
N GLN A 43 1.30 -8.68 -14.90
CA GLN A 43 1.10 -9.04 -16.30
C GLN A 43 0.23 -10.30 -16.44
N ALA A 44 0.39 -11.28 -15.56
CA ALA A 44 -0.43 -12.47 -15.54
C ALA A 44 -1.91 -12.15 -15.21
N ALA A 45 -2.16 -11.35 -14.17
CA ALA A 45 -3.50 -10.89 -13.80
C ALA A 45 -4.17 -10.10 -14.93
N LYS A 46 -3.44 -9.15 -15.54
CA LYS A 46 -3.90 -8.38 -16.71
C LYS A 46 -4.30 -9.28 -17.88
N LYS A 47 -3.44 -10.23 -18.25
CA LYS A 47 -3.69 -11.16 -19.36
C LYS A 47 -4.93 -12.03 -19.15
N ARG A 48 -5.20 -12.43 -17.91
CA ARG A 48 -6.38 -13.23 -17.55
C ARG A 48 -7.63 -12.39 -17.26
N ASN A 49 -7.50 -11.07 -17.22
CA ASN A 49 -8.55 -10.14 -16.80
C ASN A 49 -9.08 -10.45 -15.37
N GLU A 50 -8.19 -10.91 -14.49
CA GLU A 50 -8.49 -11.31 -13.11
C GLU A 50 -7.93 -10.31 -12.09
N ASN A 51 -8.29 -10.51 -10.81
CA ASN A 51 -7.67 -9.83 -9.68
C ASN A 51 -6.19 -10.24 -9.57
N LEU A 52 -5.36 -9.33 -9.06
CA LEU A 52 -4.04 -9.72 -8.58
C LEU A 52 -4.21 -10.61 -7.34
N ASP A 53 -3.44 -11.69 -7.25
CA ASP A 53 -3.36 -12.50 -6.04
C ASP A 53 -2.92 -11.65 -4.84
N HIS A 54 -3.25 -12.08 -3.63
CA HIS A 54 -2.88 -11.36 -2.41
C HIS A 54 -1.35 -11.31 -2.24
N VAL A 55 -0.82 -10.11 -1.99
CA VAL A 55 0.61 -9.86 -1.82
C VAL A 55 0.92 -9.43 -0.39
N LEU A 56 1.92 -10.07 0.23
CA LEU A 56 2.49 -9.63 1.49
C LEU A 56 3.84 -8.93 1.23
N LEU A 57 3.91 -7.64 1.55
CA LEU A 57 5.15 -6.87 1.54
C LEU A 57 5.72 -6.79 2.96
N TYR A 58 6.88 -7.41 3.19
CA TYR A 58 7.54 -7.43 4.49
C TYR A 58 8.94 -6.81 4.42
N GLY A 59 9.30 -6.05 5.44
CA GLY A 59 10.63 -5.47 5.61
C GLY A 59 10.62 -4.25 6.55
N PRO A 60 11.81 -3.76 6.95
CA PRO A 60 11.96 -2.53 7.75
C PRO A 60 11.17 -1.31 7.24
N PRO A 61 10.83 -0.35 8.12
CA PRO A 61 10.21 0.92 7.70
C PRO A 61 11.13 1.67 6.72
N GLY A 62 10.53 2.45 5.81
CA GLY A 62 11.29 3.26 4.83
C GLY A 62 11.74 2.54 3.56
N LEU A 63 11.53 1.23 3.42
CA LEU A 63 11.94 0.47 2.22
C LEU A 63 10.95 0.57 1.03
N GLY A 64 10.00 1.51 1.07
CA GLY A 64 9.08 1.74 -0.04
C GLY A 64 7.95 0.72 -0.19
N LYS A 65 7.54 0.01 0.87
CA LYS A 65 6.40 -0.93 0.85
C LYS A 65 5.11 -0.24 0.41
N THR A 66 4.79 0.90 1.02
CA THR A 66 3.64 1.73 0.66
C THR A 66 3.76 2.18 -0.80
N SER A 67 4.92 2.68 -1.22
CA SER A 67 5.15 3.09 -2.61
C SER A 67 4.94 1.94 -3.60
N LEU A 68 5.40 0.72 -3.29
CA LEU A 68 5.16 -0.46 -4.12
C LEU A 68 3.66 -0.79 -4.23
N ALA A 69 2.87 -0.69 -3.16
CA ALA A 69 1.43 -0.91 -3.24
C ALA A 69 0.74 0.06 -4.20
N TYR A 70 1.09 1.36 -4.14
CA TYR A 70 0.58 2.37 -5.07
C TYR A 70 1.05 2.12 -6.51
N LEU A 71 2.31 1.73 -6.72
CA LEU A 71 2.82 1.37 -8.04
C LEU A 71 2.09 0.17 -8.64
N VAL A 72 1.78 -0.85 -7.84
CA VAL A 72 1.00 -2.02 -8.26
C VAL A 72 -0.42 -1.60 -8.70
N ALA A 73 -1.09 -0.74 -7.92
CA ALA A 73 -2.42 -0.22 -8.27
C ALA A 73 -2.41 0.56 -9.59
N ARG A 74 -1.45 1.48 -9.75
CA ARG A 74 -1.25 2.27 -10.97
C ARG A 74 -0.99 1.38 -12.17
N GLU A 75 -0.11 0.39 -12.02
CA GLU A 75 0.22 -0.53 -13.10
C GLU A 75 -1.02 -1.34 -13.49
N LEU A 76 -1.81 -1.85 -12.54
CA LEU A 76 -3.07 -2.56 -12.81
C LEU A 76 -4.18 -1.66 -13.38
N GLY A 77 -4.06 -0.33 -13.23
CA GLY A 77 -5.10 0.63 -13.66
C GLY A 77 -6.34 0.60 -12.77
N VAL A 78 -6.18 0.25 -11.49
CA VAL A 78 -7.28 0.09 -10.52
C VAL A 78 -7.14 1.06 -9.35
N GLY A 79 -8.24 1.27 -8.62
CA GLY A 79 -8.23 2.03 -7.38
C GLY A 79 -7.42 1.34 -6.28
N ILE A 80 -7.01 2.12 -5.28
CA ILE A 80 -6.38 1.61 -4.06
C ILE A 80 -7.06 2.24 -2.84
N LYS A 81 -7.46 1.39 -1.91
CA LYS A 81 -8.06 1.76 -0.63
C LYS A 81 -7.05 1.50 0.50
N PRO A 82 -6.35 2.52 0.99
CA PRO A 82 -5.40 2.36 2.09
C PRO A 82 -6.13 2.29 3.44
N THR A 83 -5.63 1.44 4.32
CA THR A 83 -5.96 1.37 5.74
C THR A 83 -4.71 0.89 6.51
N ALA A 84 -4.79 0.79 7.83
CA ALA A 84 -3.73 0.24 8.65
C ALA A 84 -4.29 -0.75 9.66
N GLY A 85 -3.49 -1.77 10.00
CA GLY A 85 -3.84 -2.79 11.00
C GLY A 85 -4.39 -2.18 12.30
N PRO A 86 -3.74 -1.15 12.90
CA PRO A 86 -4.21 -0.51 14.13
C PRO A 86 -5.56 0.21 14.03
N VAL A 87 -6.02 0.54 12.81
CA VAL A 87 -7.31 1.21 12.58
C VAL A 87 -8.47 0.20 12.58
N ILE A 88 -8.17 -1.09 12.41
CA ILE A 88 -9.15 -2.17 12.38
C ILE A 88 -9.22 -2.77 13.79
N GLU A 89 -10.23 -2.38 14.56
CA GLU A 89 -10.38 -2.78 15.97
C GLU A 89 -11.18 -4.08 16.12
N LYS A 90 -12.16 -4.30 15.23
CA LYS A 90 -13.07 -5.45 15.27
C LYS A 90 -13.35 -5.99 13.88
N ALA A 91 -13.80 -7.25 13.81
CA ALA A 91 -14.14 -7.93 12.55
C ALA A 91 -15.17 -7.15 11.69
N GLY A 92 -16.05 -6.37 12.32
CA GLY A 92 -17.03 -5.52 11.63
C GLY A 92 -16.39 -4.42 10.79
N ASP A 93 -15.26 -3.86 11.21
CA ASP A 93 -14.59 -2.76 10.50
C ASP A 93 -13.98 -3.27 9.18
N LEU A 94 -13.32 -4.42 9.23
CA LEU A 94 -12.80 -5.08 8.03
C LEU A 94 -13.95 -5.49 7.10
N SER A 95 -15.04 -6.02 7.64
CA SER A 95 -16.24 -6.39 6.86
C SER A 95 -16.81 -5.17 6.12
N ALA A 96 -16.88 -4.02 6.77
CA ALA A 96 -17.35 -2.77 6.15
C ALA A 96 -16.42 -2.29 5.02
N ILE A 97 -15.10 -2.38 5.22
CA ILE A 97 -14.12 -2.04 4.18
C ILE A 97 -14.31 -2.97 2.97
N LEU A 98 -14.33 -4.29 3.19
CA LEU A 98 -14.47 -5.27 2.11
C LEU A 98 -15.76 -5.09 1.30
N THR A 99 -16.88 -4.79 1.97
CA THR A 99 -18.18 -4.57 1.30
C THR A 99 -18.19 -3.31 0.42
N SER A 100 -17.29 -2.36 0.69
CA SER A 100 -17.20 -1.09 -0.02
C SER A 100 -16.18 -1.07 -1.16
N LEU A 101 -15.45 -2.17 -1.39
CA LEU A 101 -14.45 -2.26 -2.45
C LEU A 101 -15.12 -2.31 -3.82
N GLN A 102 -14.56 -1.56 -4.77
CA GLN A 102 -14.94 -1.65 -6.17
C GLN A 102 -14.33 -2.89 -6.83
N ASP A 103 -14.85 -3.26 -8.01
CA ASP A 103 -14.29 -4.37 -8.79
C ASP A 103 -12.79 -4.15 -9.04
N LYS A 104 -11.98 -5.18 -8.73
CA LYS A 104 -10.51 -5.20 -8.85
C LYS A 104 -9.76 -4.15 -8.02
N GLU A 105 -10.42 -3.41 -7.14
CA GLU A 105 -9.80 -2.42 -6.28
C GLU A 105 -8.84 -3.08 -5.27
N LEU A 106 -7.65 -2.50 -5.09
CA LEU A 106 -6.68 -3.02 -4.13
C LEU A 106 -6.96 -2.49 -2.73
N LEU A 107 -7.17 -3.40 -1.78
CA LEU A 107 -7.11 -3.08 -0.36
C LEU A 107 -5.66 -3.15 0.13
N PHE A 108 -5.11 -2.02 0.55
CA PHE A 108 -3.78 -1.95 1.16
C PHE A 108 -3.90 -1.80 2.67
N ILE A 109 -3.40 -2.77 3.43
CA ILE A 109 -3.39 -2.75 4.90
C ILE A 109 -1.94 -2.59 5.36
N ASP A 110 -1.54 -1.36 5.73
CA ASP A 110 -0.23 -1.13 6.33
C ASP A 110 -0.20 -1.71 7.75
N GLU A 111 0.99 -2.11 8.22
CA GLU A 111 1.16 -2.72 9.54
C GLU A 111 0.16 -3.85 9.84
N ILE A 112 -0.16 -4.69 8.85
CA ILE A 112 -1.15 -5.79 8.95
C ILE A 112 -0.91 -6.74 10.14
N HIS A 113 0.34 -6.86 10.60
CA HIS A 113 0.71 -7.63 11.79
C HIS A 113 0.14 -7.06 13.11
N ARG A 114 -0.39 -5.84 13.09
CA ARG A 114 -1.05 -5.18 14.23
C ARG A 114 -2.58 -5.29 14.19
N LEU A 115 -3.13 -6.11 13.30
CA LEU A 115 -4.55 -6.46 13.37
C LEU A 115 -4.86 -7.12 14.72
N HIS A 116 -5.91 -6.67 15.38
CA HIS A 116 -6.30 -7.23 16.67
C HIS A 116 -6.77 -8.68 16.48
N PRO A 117 -6.20 -9.66 17.20
CA PRO A 117 -6.78 -10.99 17.23
C PRO A 117 -8.15 -10.89 17.91
N SER A 118 -9.17 -11.45 17.25
CA SER A 118 -10.55 -11.51 17.76
C SER A 118 -10.63 -12.18 19.12
#